data_AF-A0A4P6WP40-F1
#
_entry.id   AF-A0A4P6WP40-F1
#
_cell.length_a   1.000
_cell.length_b   1.000
_cell.length_c   1.000
_cell.angle_alpha   90.00
_cell.angle_beta   90.00
_cell.angle_gamma   90.00
#
_symmetry.space_group_name_H-M   'P 1'
#
loop_
_entity.id
_entity.type
_entity.pdbx_description
1 polymer ?
#
loop_
_entity_poly.entity_id
_entity_poly.type
_entity_poly.pdbx_seq_one_letter_code
_entity_poly.pdbx_strand_id
1 'polypeptide(L)'
;MIVNEEFVFQTSTVHPGERFYVVNALRGDQPVDENGYLVMVNECGDRVAYRAPGNEWQRDAMLIAGYNTLIPMYKNAIKIAIPPLENE
;
A
#
# COMPACT_ATOMS: atom_id res chain seq x y z
N MET A 1 -1.45 -12.33 6.33
CA MET A 1 -0.87 -11.39 5.34
C MET A 1 -1.74 -10.14 5.33
N ILE A 2 -1.18 -8.93 5.38
CA ILE A 2 -1.94 -7.68 5.54
C ILE A 2 -2.61 -7.21 4.23
N VAL A 3 -2.01 -7.55 3.10
CA VAL A 3 -2.54 -7.35 1.75
C VAL A 3 -2.19 -8.61 0.95
N ASN A 4 -3.12 -9.11 0.12
CA ASN A 4 -2.89 -10.35 -0.63
C ASN A 4 -2.04 -10.09 -1.89
N GLU A 5 -1.30 -11.10 -2.37
CA GLU A 5 -0.36 -10.96 -3.49
C GLU A 5 -1.04 -10.61 -4.81
N GLU A 6 -2.21 -11.20 -5.08
CA GLU A 6 -2.98 -10.94 -6.29
C GLU A 6 -3.39 -9.47 -6.38
N PHE A 7 -3.87 -8.88 -5.29
CA PHE A 7 -4.25 -7.47 -5.21
C PHE A 7 -3.04 -6.56 -5.41
N VAL A 8 -1.89 -6.91 -4.82
CA VAL A 8 -0.65 -6.14 -5.01
C VAL A 8 -0.26 -6.14 -6.48
N PHE A 9 -0.25 -7.31 -7.14
CA PHE A 9 0.06 -7.45 -8.56
C PHE A 9 -0.93 -6.69 -9.45
N GLN A 10 -2.23 -6.81 -9.19
CA GLN A 10 -3.24 -6.06 -9.91
C GLN A 10 -3.13 -4.54 -9.68
N THR A 11 -2.65 -4.10 -8.51
CA THR A 11 -2.45 -2.68 -8.23
C THR A 11 -1.20 -2.15 -8.92
N SER A 12 -0.10 -2.91 -8.93
CA SER A 12 1.16 -2.51 -9.57
C SER A 12 1.09 -2.44 -11.10
N THR A 13 0.14 -3.15 -11.73
CA THR A 13 -0.09 -3.04 -13.17
C THR A 13 -0.87 -1.78 -13.58
N VAL A 14 -1.57 -1.14 -12.63
CA VAL A 14 -2.40 0.05 -12.89
C VAL A 14 -1.73 1.32 -12.39
N HIS A 15 -1.05 1.25 -11.24
CA HIS A 15 -0.41 2.40 -10.62
C HIS A 15 1.12 2.28 -10.69
N PRO A 16 1.83 3.38 -11.03
CA PRO A 16 3.27 3.37 -11.13
C PRO A 16 3.92 3.21 -9.75
N GLY A 17 5.01 2.45 -9.72
CA GLY A 17 5.86 2.29 -8.54
C GLY A 17 6.73 1.06 -8.64
N GLU A 18 7.98 1.17 -8.20
CA GLU A 18 8.89 0.04 -8.03
C GLU A 18 8.71 -0.64 -6.67
N ARG A 19 8.18 0.08 -5.67
CA ARG A 19 8.04 -0.43 -4.30
C ARG A 19 6.75 0.10 -3.69
N PHE A 20 6.02 -0.80 -3.05
CA PHE A 20 4.82 -0.43 -2.32
C PHE A 20 5.01 -0.59 -0.82
N TYR A 21 4.33 0.25 -0.06
CA TYR A 21 4.38 0.29 1.39
C TYR A 21 2.97 0.33 1.96
N VAL A 22 2.71 -0.45 3.01
CA VAL A 22 1.46 -0.37 3.77
C VAL A 22 1.71 0.28 5.12
N VAL A 23 0.88 1.26 5.47
CA VAL A 23 0.92 1.97 6.75
C VAL A 23 -0.45 2.18 7.36
N ASN A 24 -0.48 2.51 8.65
CA ASN A 24 -1.67 3.03 9.30
C ASN A 24 -1.85 4.52 8.96
N ALA A 25 -2.85 4.83 8.15
CA ALA A 25 -3.04 6.19 7.62
C ALA A 25 -3.52 7.21 8.67
N LEU A 26 -4.18 6.74 9.74
CA LEU A 26 -4.76 7.61 10.76
C LEU A 26 -3.93 7.69 12.05
N ARG A 27 -2.87 6.89 12.16
CA ARG A 27 -2.03 6.80 13.37
C ARG A 27 -0.56 7.13 13.13
N GLY A 28 -0.21 7.63 11.94
CA GLY A 28 1.17 7.96 11.58
C GLY A 28 2.05 6.71 11.48
N ASP A 29 3.31 6.82 11.93
CA ASP A 29 4.27 5.70 11.95
C ASP A 29 4.01 4.73 13.12
N GLN A 30 2.77 4.28 13.28
CA GLN A 30 2.43 3.20 14.20
C GLN A 30 2.40 1.85 13.47
N PRO A 31 2.61 0.74 14.19
CA PRO A 31 2.48 -0.60 13.63
C PRO A 31 1.16 -0.80 12.87
N VAL A 32 1.27 -1.48 11.74
CA VAL A 32 0.10 -1.88 10.97
C VAL A 32 -0.63 -3.01 11.70
N ASP A 33 -1.93 -2.85 11.90
CA ASP A 33 -2.80 -3.85 12.50
C ASP A 33 -4.11 -3.99 11.70
N GLU A 34 -4.84 -5.09 11.93
CA GLU A 34 -6.07 -5.40 11.19
C GLU A 34 -7.22 -4.41 11.44
N ASN A 35 -7.18 -3.71 12.58
CA ASN A 35 -8.17 -2.75 13.05
C ASN A 35 -7.88 -1.31 12.56
N GLY A 36 -6.73 -1.10 11.91
CA GLY A 36 -6.32 0.18 11.37
C GLY A 36 -7.00 0.52 10.04
N TYR A 37 -7.16 1.81 9.78
CA TYR A 37 -7.38 2.29 8.42
C TYR A 37 -6.04 2.29 7.70
N LEU A 38 -5.90 1.39 6.74
CA LEU A 38 -4.62 1.15 6.05
C LEU A 38 -4.62 1.79 4.69
N VAL A 39 -3.45 2.23 4.26
CA VAL A 39 -3.21 2.70 2.89
C VAL A 39 -1.99 2.01 2.32
N MET A 40 -2.04 1.77 1.02
CA MET A 40 -0.89 1.35 0.23
C MET A 40 -0.39 2.55 -0.57
N VAL A 41 0.92 2.79 -0.50
CA VAL A 41 1.58 3.88 -1.24
C VAL A 41 2.78 3.37 -2.01
N ASN A 42 3.16 4.06 -3.09
CA ASN A 42 4.41 3.80 -3.80
C ASN A 42 5.62 4.47 -3.11
N GLU A 43 6.83 4.29 -3.68
CA GLU A 43 8.07 4.89 -3.18
C GLU A 43 8.14 6.42 -3.22
N CYS A 44 7.26 7.07 -3.99
CA CYS A 44 7.11 8.52 -3.99
C CYS A 44 6.17 9.02 -2.88
N GLY A 45 5.45 8.11 -2.21
CA GLY A 45 4.43 8.42 -1.22
C GLY A 45 3.06 8.73 -1.82
N ASP A 46 2.81 8.32 -3.07
CA ASP A 46 1.50 8.44 -3.71
C ASP A 46 0.59 7.29 -3.27
N ARG A 47 -0.68 7.57 -2.95
CA ARG A 47 -1.64 6.54 -2.54
C ARG A 47 -2.26 5.83 -3.74
N VAL A 48 -2.27 4.50 -3.68
CA VAL A 48 -2.78 3.62 -4.74
C VAL A 48 -3.94 2.74 -4.29
N ALA A 49 -4.07 2.51 -2.98
CA ALA A 49 -5.15 1.73 -2.40
C ALA A 49 -5.37 2.06 -0.93
N TYR A 50 -6.54 1.68 -0.41
CA TYR A 50 -6.89 1.80 0.99
C TYR A 50 -7.71 0.60 1.47
N ARG A 51 -7.74 0.42 2.80
CA ARG A 51 -8.56 -0.58 3.47
C ARG A 51 -9.12 0.00 4.76
N ALA A 52 -10.45 0.05 4.86
CA ALA A 52 -11.12 0.37 6.11
C ALA A 52 -11.09 -0.84 7.07
N PRO A 53 -11.13 -0.62 8.40
CA PRO A 53 -11.17 -1.72 9.37
C PRO A 53 -12.36 -2.66 9.08
N GLY A 54 -12.10 -3.97 9.07
CA GLY A 54 -13.12 -4.99 8.80
C GLY A 54 -13.58 -5.11 7.33
N ASN A 55 -12.99 -4.33 6.41
CA ASN A 55 -13.30 -4.40 4.98
C ASN A 55 -12.12 -4.95 4.17
N GLU A 56 -12.42 -5.34 2.93
CA GLU A 56 -11.42 -5.71 1.92
C GLU A 56 -10.68 -4.49 1.36
N TRP A 57 -9.52 -4.76 0.76
CA TRP A 57 -8.74 -3.74 0.07
C TRP A 57 -9.47 -3.19 -1.16
N GLN A 58 -9.40 -1.87 -1.32
CA GLN A 58 -9.94 -1.16 -2.47
C GLN A 58 -8.84 -0.35 -3.13
N ARG A 59 -8.66 -0.55 -4.44
CA ARG A 59 -7.75 0.28 -5.24
C ARG A 59 -8.37 1.66 -5.42
N ASP A 60 -7.55 2.69 -5.32
CA ASP A 60 -7.96 4.02 -5.75
C ASP A 60 -8.14 4.02 -7.27
N ALA A 61 -9.23 4.61 -7.74
CA ALA A 61 -9.52 4.72 -9.18
C ALA A 61 -8.50 5.63 -9.90
N MET A 62 -7.92 6.58 -9.17
CA MET A 62 -6.85 7.47 -9.63
C MET A 62 -5.76 7.50 -8.58
N LEU A 63 -4.51 7.58 -9.03
CA LEU A 63 -3.36 7.79 -8.16
C LEU A 63 -3.54 9.10 -7.37
N ILE A 64 -3.38 9.05 -6.06
CA ILE A 64 -3.37 10.26 -5.23
C ILE A 64 -1.94 10.69 -5.00
N ALA A 65 -1.48 11.59 -5.88
CA ALA A 65 -0.11 12.07 -5.88
C ALA A 65 0.22 12.85 -4.59
N GLY A 66 1.42 12.62 -4.04
CA GLY A 66 1.94 13.33 -2.88
C GLY A 66 1.13 13.12 -1.61
N TYR A 67 0.43 11.97 -1.48
CA TYR A 67 -0.39 11.67 -0.30
C TYR A 67 0.41 11.83 1.00
N ASN A 68 1.59 11.19 1.08
CA ASN A 68 2.59 11.47 2.11
C ASN A 68 3.95 10.91 1.70
N THR A 69 4.85 11.83 1.32
CA THR A 69 6.21 11.52 0.82
C THR A 69 7.15 10.97 1.90
N LEU A 70 6.77 11.02 3.18
CA LEU A 70 7.58 10.50 4.29
C LEU A 70 7.30 9.02 4.59
N ILE A 71 6.20 8.45 4.09
CA ILE A 71 5.83 7.04 4.36
C ILE A 71 6.95 6.05 4.03
N PRO A 72 7.68 6.15 2.89
CA PRO A 72 8.78 5.23 2.60
C PRO A 72 9.91 5.23 3.66
N MET A 73 9.95 6.23 4.53
CA MET A 73 10.91 6.37 5.64
C MET A 73 10.35 5.93 6.99
N TYR A 74 9.06 5.58 7.08
CA TYR A 74 8.43 5.14 8.32
C TYR A 74 9.02 3.82 8.79
N LYS A 75 9.32 3.72 10.08
CA LYS A 75 9.92 2.52 10.69
C LYS A 75 8.95 1.34 10.66
N ASN A 76 7.66 1.62 10.80
CA ASN A 76 6.59 0.63 10.84
C ASN A 76 5.88 0.45 9.49
N ALA A 77 6.37 1.10 8.42
CA ALA A 77 5.90 0.82 7.08
C ALA A 77 6.29 -0.59 6.65
N ILE A 78 5.30 -1.34 6.20
CA ILE A 78 5.53 -2.69 5.69
C ILE A 78 5.80 -2.58 4.20
N LYS A 79 7.05 -2.84 3.81
CA LYS A 79 7.42 -2.97 2.41
C LYS A 79 6.77 -4.22 1.82
N ILE A 80 6.04 -4.04 0.73
CA ILE A 80 5.33 -5.09 0.02
C ILE A 80 6.19 -5.60 -1.13
N ALA A 81 6.31 -6.92 -1.24
CA ALA A 81 6.93 -7.56 -2.39
C ALA A 81 5.94 -7.56 -3.55
N ILE A 82 6.38 -7.08 -4.72
CA ILE A 82 5.60 -7.19 -5.95
C ILE A 82 5.93 -8.57 -6.54
N PRO A 83 4.92 -9.43 -6.78
CA PRO A 83 5.17 -10.70 -7.45
C PRO A 83 5.81 -10.47 -8.83
N PRO A 84 6.82 -11.25 -9.22
CA PRO A 84 7.38 -11.16 -10.56
C PRO A 84 6.31 -11.49 -11.61
N LEU A 85 6.47 -10.93 -12.81
CA LEU A 85 5.61 -11.23 -13.96
C LEU A 85 5.83 -12.65 -14.51
N GLU A 86 6.84 -13.37 -14.03
CA GLU A 86 7.24 -14.67 -14.53
C GLU A 86 6.32 -15.77 -13.97
N ASN A 87 5.36 -16.17 -14.80
CA ASN A 87 4.86 -17.54 -14.80
C ASN A 87 5.95 -18.44 -15.38
N GLU A 88 6.48 -19.37 -14.58
CA GLU A 88 7.04 -20.64 -15.08
C GLU A 88 6.21 -21.81 -14.54
#